data_AF-A0A349YA92-F1
#
_entry.id   AF-A0A349YA92-F1
#
_cell.length_a   1.000
_cell.length_b   1.000
_cell.length_c   1.000
_cell.angle_alpha   90.00
_cell.angle_beta   90.00
_cell.angle_gamma   90.00
#
_symmetry.space_group_name_H-M   'P 1'
#
loop_
_entity.id
_entity.type
_entity.pdbx_description
1 polymer ?
#
loop_
_entity_poly.entity_id
_entity_poly.type
_entity_poly.pdbx_seq_one_letter_code
_entity_poly.pdbx_strand_id
1 'polypeptide(L)'
;MACDSPNQSQAGLNQCASNSAQRADAELNRIYAKVLALNAQDTVFLERFKAAQRAWLVFRDAQIAARYPSPDDYGSVLPMCQSGEYEQLTLDRIKQLKAWVGGVEEGDVCAGSYPMSGR
;
A
#
# COMPACT_ATOMS: atom_id res chain seq x y z
N MET A 1 -10.28 -13.73 1.48
CA MET A 1 -8.84 -13.86 1.17
C MET A 1 -8.69 -14.93 0.10
N ALA A 2 -7.96 -14.65 -0.99
CA ALA A 2 -7.84 -15.52 -2.18
C ALA A 2 -6.98 -16.78 -1.96
N CYS A 3 -7.02 -17.35 -0.76
CA CYS A 3 -6.14 -18.42 -0.29
C CYS A 3 -6.85 -19.51 0.52
N ASP A 4 -8.19 -19.46 0.61
CA ASP A 4 -8.95 -20.40 1.43
C ASP A 4 -9.28 -21.65 0.62
N SER A 5 -8.50 -22.71 0.82
CA SER A 5 -8.77 -24.04 0.29
C SER A 5 -8.64 -25.04 1.45
N PRO A 6 -9.61 -25.94 1.65
CA PRO A 6 -9.75 -26.71 2.90
C PRO A 6 -8.60 -27.70 3.22
N ASN A 7 -7.60 -27.84 2.33
CA ASN A 7 -6.47 -28.77 2.47
C ASN A 7 -5.08 -28.08 2.44
N GLN A 8 -4.99 -26.77 2.69
CA GLN A 8 -3.70 -26.07 2.72
C GLN A 8 -2.96 -26.27 4.05
N SER A 9 -1.66 -26.53 4.00
CA SER A 9 -0.79 -26.49 5.19
C SER A 9 -0.56 -25.04 5.63
N GLN A 10 -0.15 -24.82 6.89
CA GLN A 10 0.22 -23.46 7.35
C GLN A 10 1.31 -22.82 6.49
N ALA A 11 2.27 -23.62 5.99
CA ALA A 11 3.27 -23.13 5.05
C ALA A 11 2.66 -22.68 3.71
N GLY A 12 1.66 -23.42 3.19
CA GLY A 12 0.91 -23.04 2.00
C GLY A 12 0.11 -21.76 2.19
N LEU A 13 -0.57 -21.61 3.33
CA LEU A 13 -1.29 -20.38 3.69
C LEU A 13 -0.34 -19.18 3.82
N ASN A 14 0.79 -19.34 4.50
CA ASN A 14 1.84 -18.32 4.62
C ASN A 14 2.34 -17.88 3.23
N GLN A 15 2.65 -18.83 2.34
CA GLN A 15 3.10 -18.52 0.99
C GLN A 15 2.03 -17.78 0.19
N CYS A 16 0.77 -18.20 0.29
CA CYS A 16 -0.32 -17.58 -0.45
C CYS A 16 -0.56 -16.13 0.01
N ALA A 17 -0.55 -15.88 1.32
CA ALA A 17 -0.66 -14.53 1.87
C ALA A 17 0.52 -13.64 1.44
N SER A 18 1.76 -14.18 1.49
CA SER A 18 2.95 -13.48 0.99
C SER A 18 2.82 -13.11 -0.49
N ASN A 19 2.32 -14.03 -1.33
CA ASN A 19 2.11 -13.76 -2.76
C ASN A 19 1.06 -12.64 -2.97
N SER A 20 0.03 -12.58 -2.14
CA SER A 20 -0.98 -11.51 -2.22
C SER A 20 -0.41 -10.15 -1.83
N ALA A 21 0.34 -10.09 -0.72
CA ALA A 21 1.07 -8.91 -0.31
C ALA A 21 2.04 -8.41 -1.40
N GLN A 22 2.77 -9.32 -2.07
CA GLN A 22 3.66 -8.98 -3.18
C GLN A 22 2.91 -8.42 -4.39
N ARG A 23 1.73 -8.96 -4.73
CA ARG A 23 0.90 -8.41 -5.82
C ARG A 23 0.41 -7.00 -5.49
N ALA A 24 -0.02 -6.76 -4.25
CA ALA A 24 -0.40 -5.42 -3.80
C ALA A 24 0.79 -4.45 -3.88
N ASP A 25 1.98 -4.89 -3.46
CA ASP A 25 3.21 -4.07 -3.55
C ASP A 25 3.58 -3.71 -5.00
N ALA A 26 3.47 -4.67 -5.93
CA ALA A 26 3.69 -4.43 -7.34
C ALA A 26 2.71 -3.39 -7.91
N GLU A 27 1.42 -3.45 -7.54
CA GLU A 27 0.43 -2.44 -7.94
C GLU A 27 0.72 -1.08 -7.30
N LEU A 28 1.15 -1.03 -6.04
CA LEU A 28 1.56 0.21 -5.38
C LEU A 28 2.70 0.88 -6.15
N ASN A 29 3.73 0.12 -6.53
CA ASN A 29 4.85 0.63 -7.32
C ASN A 29 4.40 1.12 -8.70
N ARG A 30 3.47 0.42 -9.36
CA ARG A 30 2.90 0.84 -10.64
C ARG A 30 2.18 2.18 -10.52
N ILE A 31 1.31 2.34 -9.52
CA ILE A 31 0.56 3.57 -9.29
C ILE A 31 1.51 4.71 -8.86
N TYR A 32 2.46 4.44 -7.98
CA TYR A 32 3.49 5.41 -7.58
C TYR A 32 4.27 5.93 -8.80
N ALA A 33 4.76 5.05 -9.68
CA ALA A 33 5.45 5.44 -10.91
C ALA A 33 4.55 6.29 -11.83
N LYS A 34 3.25 5.95 -11.92
CA LYS A 34 2.28 6.74 -12.68
C LYS A 34 2.11 8.15 -12.12
N VAL A 35 2.03 8.31 -10.79
CA VAL A 35 1.94 9.64 -10.15
C VAL A 35 3.21 10.46 -10.44
N LEU A 36 4.40 9.85 -10.35
CA LEU A 36 5.65 10.53 -10.69
C LEU A 36 5.67 11.00 -12.16
N ALA A 37 5.24 10.14 -13.08
CA ALA A 37 5.23 10.46 -14.51
C ALA A 37 4.25 11.60 -14.85
N LEU A 38 3.04 11.59 -14.26
CA LEU A 38 2.04 12.65 -14.45
C LEU A 38 2.50 14.01 -13.93
N ASN A 39 3.38 14.02 -12.93
CA ASN A 39 3.87 15.24 -12.27
C ASN A 39 5.36 15.48 -12.55
N ALA A 40 5.90 14.95 -13.65
CA ALA A 40 7.34 14.93 -13.93
C ALA A 40 8.01 16.33 -13.94
N GLN A 41 7.24 17.38 -14.21
CA GLN A 41 7.73 18.76 -14.28
C GLN A 41 7.58 19.54 -12.95
N ASP A 42 6.82 19.01 -11.98
CA ASP A 42 6.61 19.66 -10.68
C ASP A 42 7.62 19.12 -9.65
N THR A 43 8.81 19.70 -9.67
CA THR A 43 9.94 19.26 -8.82
C THR A 43 9.63 19.36 -7.32
N VAL A 44 8.90 20.41 -6.90
CA VAL A 44 8.52 20.64 -5.50
C VAL A 44 7.54 19.57 -5.05
N PHE A 45 6.49 19.31 -5.83
CA PHE A 45 5.56 18.22 -5.55
C PHE A 45 6.28 16.87 -5.47
N LEU A 46 7.13 16.55 -6.45
CA LEU A 46 7.84 15.27 -6.50
C LEU A 46 8.72 15.05 -5.26
N GLU A 47 9.40 16.09 -4.77
CA GLU A 47 10.19 16.01 -3.55
C GLU A 47 9.32 15.65 -2.34
N ARG A 48 8.20 16.37 -2.15
CA ARG A 48 7.28 16.18 -1.03
C ARG A 48 6.55 14.84 -1.11
N PHE A 49 6.14 14.43 -2.30
CA PHE A 49 5.47 13.16 -2.55
C PHE A 49 6.40 11.98 -2.25
N LYS A 50 7.66 12.03 -2.71
CA LYS A 50 8.67 11.01 -2.39
C LYS A 50 8.95 10.95 -0.88
N ALA A 51 9.03 12.10 -0.22
CA ALA A 51 9.19 12.15 1.24
C ALA A 51 8.01 11.50 1.96
N ALA A 52 6.77 11.82 1.57
CA ALA A 52 5.56 11.21 2.11
C ALA A 52 5.53 9.69 1.89
N GLN A 53 5.92 9.22 0.71
CA GLN A 53 5.98 7.78 0.42
C GLN A 53 7.03 7.05 1.27
N ARG A 54 8.22 7.63 1.47
CA ARG A 54 9.24 7.07 2.36
C ARG A 54 8.78 7.02 3.82
N ALA A 55 8.14 8.08 4.29
CA ALA A 55 7.57 8.11 5.64
C ALA A 55 6.47 7.05 5.82
N TRP A 56 5.64 6.83 4.78
CA TRP A 56 4.62 5.79 4.80
C TRP A 56 5.22 4.38 4.90
N LEU A 57 6.33 4.09 4.22
CA LEU A 57 7.01 2.79 4.36
C LEU A 57 7.44 2.53 5.82
N VAL A 58 8.06 3.53 6.45
CA VAL A 58 8.45 3.46 7.87
C VAL A 58 7.23 3.25 8.77
N PHE A 59 6.15 3.99 8.52
CA PHE A 59 4.89 3.82 9.26
C PHE A 59 4.32 2.41 9.10
N ARG A 60 4.24 1.88 7.88
CA ARG A 60 3.68 0.55 7.60
C ARG A 60 4.42 -0.52 8.40
N ASP A 61 5.75 -0.50 8.32
CA ASP A 61 6.59 -1.50 8.98
C ASP A 61 6.47 -1.37 10.51
N ALA A 62 6.44 -0.13 11.03
CA ALA A 62 6.20 0.14 12.45
C ALA A 62 4.80 -0.29 12.92
N GLN A 63 3.77 -0.08 12.11
CA GLN A 63 2.39 -0.49 12.40
C GLN A 63 2.26 -2.01 12.48
N ILE A 64 2.88 -2.75 11.56
CA ILE A 64 2.91 -4.21 11.59
C ILE A 64 3.65 -4.69 12.85
N ALA A 65 4.79 -4.10 13.18
CA ALA A 65 5.54 -4.42 14.41
C ALA A 65 4.72 -4.12 15.67
N ALA A 66 4.00 -2.99 15.71
CA ALA A 66 3.15 -2.63 16.83
C ALA A 66 1.94 -3.57 16.98
N ARG A 67 1.42 -4.13 15.89
CA ARG A 67 0.33 -5.11 15.90
C ARG A 67 0.78 -6.49 16.39
N TYR A 68 2.04 -6.84 16.16
CA TYR A 68 2.65 -8.11 16.57
C TYR A 68 3.94 -7.87 17.38
N PRO A 69 3.86 -7.27 18.59
CA PRO A 69 5.02 -6.80 19.35
C PRO A 69 5.93 -7.92 19.87
N SER A 70 5.44 -9.16 19.93
CA SER A 70 6.15 -10.33 20.44
C SER A 70 6.05 -11.50 19.46
N PRO A 71 6.85 -11.52 18.38
CA PRO A 71 6.73 -12.49 17.29
C PRO A 71 6.66 -13.97 17.73
N ASP A 72 7.38 -14.32 18.79
CA ASP A 72 7.43 -15.69 19.31
C ASP A 72 6.08 -16.18 19.88
N ASP A 73 5.19 -15.27 20.29
CA ASP A 73 3.90 -15.60 20.91
C ASP A 73 2.83 -16.02 19.89
N TYR A 74 3.05 -15.72 18.60
CA TYR A 74 2.05 -15.92 17.55
C TYR A 74 2.22 -17.24 16.78
N GLY A 75 3.35 -17.93 16.95
CA GLY A 75 3.61 -19.22 16.31
C GLY A 75 3.61 -19.18 14.78
N SER A 76 3.33 -20.33 14.16
CA SER A 76 3.51 -20.54 12.71
C SER A 76 2.55 -19.76 11.80
N VAL A 77 1.53 -19.11 12.38
CA VAL A 77 0.55 -18.29 11.64
C VAL A 77 1.01 -16.84 11.48
N LEU A 78 2.01 -16.39 12.24
CA LEU A 78 2.50 -15.00 12.20
C LEU A 78 2.82 -14.50 10.78
N PRO A 79 3.53 -15.25 9.91
CA PRO A 79 3.85 -14.76 8.57
C PRO A 79 2.62 -14.47 7.72
N MET A 80 1.56 -15.30 7.84
CA MET A 80 0.28 -15.05 7.19
C MET A 80 -0.38 -13.77 7.73
N CYS A 81 -0.41 -13.59 9.05
CA CYS A 81 -0.97 -12.42 9.71
C CYS A 81 -0.25 -11.12 9.34
N GLN A 82 1.09 -11.13 9.32
CA GLN A 82 1.90 -9.99 8.91
C GLN A 82 1.71 -9.67 7.42
N SER A 83 1.69 -10.69 6.55
CA SER A 83 1.44 -10.50 5.11
C SER A 83 0.05 -9.92 4.85
N GLY A 84 -0.97 -10.36 5.58
CA GLY A 84 -2.32 -9.82 5.46
C GLY A 84 -2.40 -8.34 5.85
N GLU A 85 -1.71 -7.95 6.93
CA GLU A 85 -1.65 -6.54 7.34
C GLU A 85 -0.86 -5.68 6.34
N TYR A 86 0.26 -6.21 5.84
CA TYR A 86 1.05 -5.57 4.79
C TYR A 86 0.18 -5.31 3.55
N GLU A 87 -0.55 -6.33 3.10
CA GLU A 87 -1.45 -6.23 1.95
C GLU A 87 -2.51 -5.14 2.17
N GLN A 88 -3.20 -5.15 3.31
CA GLN A 88 -4.25 -4.19 3.61
C GLN A 88 -3.74 -2.74 3.62
N LEU A 89 -2.66 -2.47 4.35
CA LEU A 89 -2.05 -1.14 4.40
C LEU A 89 -1.62 -0.68 3.00
N THR A 90 -1.09 -1.60 2.19
CA THR A 90 -0.67 -1.33 0.82
C THR A 90 -1.85 -1.00 -0.09
N LEU A 91 -2.97 -1.72 0.01
CA LEU A 91 -4.20 -1.44 -0.73
C LEU A 91 -4.79 -0.07 -0.36
N ASP A 92 -4.77 0.28 0.93
CA ASP A 92 -5.24 1.59 1.40
C ASP A 92 -4.34 2.71 0.86
N ARG A 93 -3.03 2.49 0.82
CA ARG A 93 -2.10 3.45 0.21
C ARG A 93 -2.34 3.58 -1.29
N ILE A 94 -2.57 2.49 -2.02
CA ILE A 94 -2.95 2.52 -3.43
C ILE A 94 -4.19 3.39 -3.63
N LYS A 95 -5.22 3.26 -2.78
CA LYS A 95 -6.43 4.08 -2.85
C LYS A 95 -6.12 5.57 -2.68
N GLN A 96 -5.26 5.92 -1.72
CA GLN A 96 -4.79 7.31 -1.55
C GLN A 96 -4.04 7.81 -2.79
N LEU A 97 -3.12 7.00 -3.34
CA LEU A 97 -2.32 7.41 -4.50
C LEU A 97 -3.14 7.56 -5.78
N LYS A 98 -4.22 6.78 -5.93
CA LYS A 98 -5.13 6.86 -7.08
C LYS A 98 -5.83 8.22 -7.21
N ALA A 99 -5.95 9.00 -6.13
CA ALA A 99 -6.49 10.36 -6.21
C ALA A 99 -5.63 11.27 -7.10
N TRP A 100 -4.30 11.13 -7.09
CA TRP A 100 -3.39 11.83 -8.03
C TRP A 100 -3.48 11.32 -9.48
N VAL A 101 -4.13 10.18 -9.72
CA VAL A 101 -4.28 9.59 -11.05
C VAL A 101 -5.64 9.88 -11.66
N GLY A 102 -6.71 9.77 -10.88
CA GLY A 102 -8.10 9.98 -11.34
C GLY A 102 -8.60 11.42 -11.18
N GLY A 103 -7.94 12.20 -10.33
CA GLY A 103 -8.37 13.53 -9.96
C GLY A 103 -9.58 13.56 -9.03
N VAL A 104 -10.00 14.78 -8.67
CA VAL A 104 -11.13 15.07 -7.78
C VAL A 104 -12.17 15.95 -8.49
N GLU A 105 -13.40 15.98 -7.96
CA GLU A 105 -14.49 16.80 -8.51
C GLU A 105 -14.18 18.31 -8.44
N GLU A 106 -14.69 19.05 -9.42
CA GLU A 106 -14.55 20.51 -9.46
C GLU A 106 -15.30 21.18 -8.31
N GLY A 107 -14.62 22.11 -7.63
CA GLY A 107 -15.19 22.86 -6.49
C GLY A 107 -14.62 22.50 -5.12
N ASP A 108 -13.81 21.44 -4.99
CA ASP A 108 -13.07 21.18 -3.75
C ASP A 108 -11.87 22.11 -3.61
N VAL A 109 -12.04 23.20 -2.85
CA VAL A 109 -10.98 24.18 -2.56
C VAL A 109 -9.82 23.60 -1.73
N CYS A 110 -10.03 22.45 -1.10
CA CYS A 110 -9.04 21.73 -0.30
C CYS A 110 -8.37 20.58 -1.09
N ALA A 111 -8.63 20.46 -2.39
CA ALA A 111 -8.06 19.43 -3.27
C ALA A 111 -6.52 19.42 -3.32
N GLY A 112 -5.87 20.55 -3.03
CA GLY A 112 -4.42 20.65 -2.98
C GLY A 112 -3.76 20.24 -4.31
N SER A 113 -2.83 19.28 -4.26
CA SER A 113 -2.06 18.81 -5.44
C SER A 113 -2.78 17.77 -6.31
N TYR A 114 -4.03 17.41 -6.02
CA TYR A 114 -4.78 16.48 -6.87
C TYR A 114 -5.15 17.16 -8.21
N PRO A 115 -5.09 16.43 -9.33
CA PRO A 115 -5.62 16.95 -10.59
C PRO A 115 -7.15 17.04 -10.53
N MET A 116 -7.76 17.84 -11.40
CA MET A 116 -9.22 17.87 -11.54
C MET A 116 -9.68 16.72 -12.43
N SER A 117 -10.75 16.04 -12.05
CA SER A 117 -11.36 14.99 -12.88
C SER A 117 -12.04 15.63 -14.10
N GLY A 118 -11.81 15.08 -15.31
CA GLY A 118 -12.53 15.50 -16.52
C GLY A 118 -11.82 16.48 -17.46
N ARG A 119 -10.48 16.58 -17.43
CA ARG A 119 -9.69 17.16 -18.53
C ARG A 119 -9.25 16.10 -19.54
#